data_AF-A0A2V9SER5-F1
#
_entry.id   AF-A0A2V9SER5-F1
#
_cell.length_a   1.000
_cell.length_b   1.000
_cell.length_c   1.000
_cell.angle_alpha   90.00
_cell.angle_beta   90.00
_cell.angle_gamma   90.00
#
_symmetry.space_group_name_H-M   'P 1'
#
loop_
_entity.id
_entity.type
_entity.pdbx_description
1 polymer ?
#
loop_
_entity_poly.entity_id
_entity_poly.type
_entity_poly.pdbx_seq_one_letter_code
_entity_poly.pdbx_strand_id
1 'polypeptide(L)'
;MSWTQLLANKDAQKHKTSRQELNNMRELIARDLADAGVAGLSADRRFATAYNAALQAANMAIACAGYRVSAKIGHHQVSLESATLALEQVGGRTDRLI
;
A
#
# COMPACT_ATOMS: atom_id res chain seq x y z
N MET A 1 -0.22 -0.56 -16.35
CA MET A 1 0.80 -1.15 -15.45
C MET A 1 0.40 -2.60 -15.14
N SER A 2 1.34 -3.54 -15.00
CA SER A 2 1.05 -4.93 -14.58
C SER A 2 2.16 -5.48 -13.68
N TRP A 3 1.87 -6.54 -12.90
CA TRP A 3 2.89 -7.19 -12.06
C TRP A 3 4.10 -7.68 -12.86
N THR A 4 3.87 -8.24 -14.06
CA THR A 4 4.95 -8.71 -14.94
C THR A 4 5.88 -7.57 -15.34
N GLN A 5 5.33 -6.40 -15.70
CA GLN A 5 6.11 -5.21 -16.06
C GLN A 5 6.91 -4.68 -14.86
N LEU A 6 6.27 -4.56 -13.69
CA LEU A 6 6.91 -4.06 -12.48
C LEU A 6 8.08 -4.95 -12.01
N LEU A 7 7.93 -6.26 -12.11
CA LEU A 7 9.00 -7.22 -11.80
C LEU A 7 10.15 -7.12 -12.80
N ALA A 8 9.85 -7.03 -14.10
CA ALA A 8 10.87 -6.90 -15.14
C ALA A 8 11.70 -5.62 -14.98
N ASN A 9 11.04 -4.52 -14.60
CA ASN A 9 11.69 -3.22 -14.38
C ASN A 9 12.39 -3.10 -13.02
N LYS A 10 12.24 -4.09 -12.13
CA LYS A 10 12.71 -4.04 -10.72
C LYS A 10 12.05 -2.94 -9.88
N ASP A 11 10.90 -2.46 -10.31
CA ASP A 11 10.05 -1.50 -9.57
C ASP A 11 9.20 -2.20 -8.51
N ALA A 12 9.04 -3.52 -8.61
CA ALA A 12 8.53 -4.38 -7.55
C ALA A 12 9.30 -5.70 -7.48
N GLN A 13 9.11 -6.42 -6.37
CA GLN A 13 9.63 -7.75 -6.13
C GLN A 13 8.55 -8.66 -5.56
N LYS A 14 8.72 -9.98 -5.72
CA LYS A 14 7.90 -10.96 -5.01
C LYS A 14 8.13 -10.81 -3.51
N HIS A 15 7.05 -10.88 -2.75
CA HIS A 15 7.08 -10.71 -1.30
C HIS A 15 6.12 -11.69 -0.65
N LYS A 16 6.58 -12.36 0.41
CA LYS A 16 5.72 -13.18 1.27
C LYS A 16 5.53 -12.44 2.58
N THR A 17 4.35 -11.86 2.76
CA THR A 17 4.03 -11.16 3.99
C THR A 17 3.74 -12.11 5.16
N SER A 18 3.74 -11.57 6.38
CA SER A 18 3.40 -12.29 7.61
C SER A 18 2.27 -11.57 8.35
N ARG A 19 1.56 -12.30 9.24
CA ARG A 19 0.55 -11.69 10.12
C ARG A 19 1.13 -10.54 10.95
N GLN A 20 2.36 -10.69 11.45
CA GLN A 20 3.01 -9.65 12.23
C GLN A 20 3.27 -8.40 11.39
N GLU A 21 3.78 -8.55 10.16
CA GLU A 21 4.01 -7.42 9.26
C GLU A 21 2.70 -6.67 8.97
N LEU A 22 1.62 -7.39 8.65
CA LEU A 22 0.32 -6.78 8.39
C LEU A 22 -0.27 -6.08 9.62
N ASN A 23 -0.08 -6.65 10.82
CA ASN A 23 -0.49 -5.99 12.07
C ASN A 23 0.29 -4.69 12.28
N ASN A 24 1.61 -4.70 12.10
CA ASN A 24 2.45 -3.51 12.24
C ASN A 24 2.02 -2.41 11.24
N MET A 25 1.71 -2.80 9.99
CA MET A 25 1.19 -1.87 8.99
C MET A 25 -0.15 -1.27 9.42
N ARG A 26 -1.08 -2.08 9.93
CA ARG A 26 -2.38 -1.62 10.41
C ARG A 26 -2.26 -0.66 11.60
N GLU A 27 -1.38 -0.94 12.54
CA GLU A 27 -1.10 -0.06 13.69
C GLU A 27 -0.54 1.29 13.23
N LEU A 28 0.38 1.27 12.28
CA LEU A 28 0.95 2.49 11.68
C LEU A 28 -0.13 3.32 10.97
N ILE A 29 -0.96 2.68 10.15
CA ILE A 29 -2.08 3.34 9.45
C ILE A 29 -3.05 3.98 10.46
N ALA A 30 -3.44 3.22 11.50
CA ALA A 30 -4.36 3.71 12.53
C ALA A 30 -3.79 4.92 13.28
N ARG A 31 -2.50 4.88 13.63
CA ARG A 31 -1.82 6.00 14.28
C ARG A 31 -1.79 7.23 13.38
N ASP A 32 -1.36 7.09 12.12
CA ASP A 32 -1.26 8.22 11.21
C ASP A 32 -2.65 8.86 10.94
N LEU A 33 -3.72 8.06 10.87
CA LEU A 33 -5.09 8.59 10.79
C LEU A 33 -5.53 9.33 12.06
N ALA A 34 -5.19 8.81 13.25
CA ALA A 34 -5.48 9.48 14.52
C ALA A 34 -4.72 10.81 14.63
N ASP A 35 -3.44 10.81 14.27
CA ASP A 35 -2.57 11.98 14.29
C ASP A 35 -3.06 13.05 13.30
N ALA A 36 -3.52 12.67 12.10
CA ALA A 36 -4.12 13.60 11.15
C ALA A 36 -5.38 14.31 11.71
N GLY A 37 -6.07 13.68 12.66
CA GLY A 37 -7.24 14.22 13.36
C GLY A 37 -6.93 15.18 14.50
N VAL A 38 -5.66 15.37 14.89
CA VAL A 38 -5.28 16.23 16.02
C VAL A 38 -5.67 17.69 15.76
N ALA A 39 -6.37 18.29 16.72
CA ALA A 39 -6.75 19.68 16.68
C ALA A 39 -5.51 20.60 16.71
N GLY A 40 -5.53 21.66 15.91
CA GLY A 40 -4.42 22.62 15.82
C GLY A 40 -3.30 22.24 14.83
N LEU A 41 -3.37 21.07 14.18
CA LEU A 41 -2.49 20.79 13.04
C LEU A 41 -2.82 21.71 11.86
N SER A 42 -1.77 22.20 11.19
CA SER A 42 -1.94 22.89 9.91
C SER A 42 -2.52 21.95 8.86
N ALA A 43 -3.16 22.52 7.83
CA ALA A 43 -3.70 21.74 6.71
C ALA A 43 -2.61 20.87 6.04
N ASP A 44 -1.41 21.43 5.85
CA ASP A 44 -0.28 20.72 5.26
C ASP A 44 0.15 19.50 6.08
N ARG A 45 0.18 19.65 7.41
CA ARG A 45 0.53 18.54 8.31
C ARG A 45 -0.56 17.49 8.35
N ARG A 46 -1.83 17.90 8.42
CA ARG A 46 -2.97 16.98 8.32
C ARG A 46 -2.92 16.17 7.03
N PHE A 47 -2.68 16.85 5.89
CA PHE A 47 -2.57 16.18 4.60
C PHE A 47 -1.39 15.21 4.56
N ALA A 48 -0.19 15.65 4.95
CA ALA A 48 0.99 14.80 4.93
C ALA A 48 0.81 13.52 5.77
N THR A 49 0.21 13.63 6.96
CA THR A 49 -0.03 12.48 7.84
C THR A 49 -1.11 11.55 7.28
N ALA A 50 -2.25 12.09 6.81
CA ALA A 50 -3.29 11.28 6.19
C ALA A 50 -2.80 10.57 4.90
N TYR A 51 -1.96 11.26 4.12
CA TYR A 51 -1.34 10.72 2.92
C TYR A 51 -0.40 9.54 3.25
N ASN A 52 0.40 9.64 4.31
CA ASN A 52 1.25 8.52 4.76
C ASN A 52 0.41 7.29 5.13
N ALA A 53 -0.73 7.49 5.81
CA ALA A 53 -1.66 6.40 6.09
C ALA A 53 -2.19 5.74 4.81
N ALA A 54 -2.59 6.55 3.82
CA ALA A 54 -3.08 6.04 2.53
C ALA A 54 -1.98 5.28 1.75
N LEU A 55 -0.75 5.80 1.74
CA LEU A 55 0.39 5.13 1.12
C LEU A 55 0.69 3.78 1.80
N GLN A 56 0.61 3.71 3.12
CA GLN A 56 0.80 2.45 3.83
C GLN A 56 -0.34 1.45 3.61
N ALA A 57 -1.57 1.93 3.48
CA ALA A 57 -2.69 1.08 3.09
C ALA A 57 -2.48 0.47 1.68
N ALA A 58 -2.00 1.27 0.72
CA ALA A 58 -1.62 0.79 -0.61
C ALA A 58 -0.53 -0.30 -0.53
N ASN A 59 0.55 -0.04 0.22
CA ASN A 59 1.63 -1.02 0.41
C ASN A 59 1.15 -2.30 1.10
N MET A 60 0.21 -2.21 2.04
CA MET A 60 -0.40 -3.38 2.69
C MET A 60 -1.22 -4.23 1.71
N ALA A 61 -2.01 -3.60 0.83
CA ALA A 61 -2.75 -4.31 -0.22
C ALA A 61 -1.80 -5.04 -1.17
N ILE A 62 -0.72 -4.38 -1.59
CA ILE A 62 0.34 -4.94 -2.44
C ILE A 62 1.04 -6.14 -1.75
N ALA A 63 1.33 -6.03 -0.46
CA ALA A 63 1.89 -7.12 0.34
C ALA A 63 0.96 -8.34 0.38
N CYS A 64 -0.34 -8.13 0.56
CA CYS A 64 -1.36 -9.20 0.49
C CYS A 64 -1.45 -9.85 -0.90
N ALA A 65 -1.21 -9.09 -1.97
CA ALA A 65 -1.17 -9.62 -3.34
C ALA A 65 0.10 -10.46 -3.64
N GLY A 66 1.10 -10.44 -2.74
CA GLY A 66 2.34 -11.21 -2.85
C GLY A 66 3.52 -10.42 -3.43
N TYR A 67 3.49 -9.09 -3.30
CA TYR A 67 4.49 -8.20 -3.88
C TYR A 67 4.94 -7.12 -2.89
N ARG A 68 6.05 -6.45 -3.21
CA ARG A 68 6.53 -5.24 -2.52
C ARG A 68 7.13 -4.30 -3.55
N VAL A 69 6.78 -3.01 -3.49
CA VAL A 69 7.40 -1.99 -4.35
C VAL A 69 8.86 -1.79 -3.96
N SER A 70 9.73 -1.74 -4.97
CA SER A 70 11.18 -1.54 -4.85
C SER A 70 11.70 -0.41 -5.76
N ALA A 71 10.80 0.30 -6.44
CA ALA A 71 11.11 1.47 -7.25
C ALA A 71 11.94 2.48 -6.44
N LYS A 72 13.00 3.04 -7.04
CA LYS A 72 13.83 4.08 -6.40
C LYS A 72 13.28 5.48 -6.65
N ILE A 73 12.83 5.71 -7.88
CA ILE A 73 12.24 6.98 -8.32
C ILE A 73 10.73 6.79 -8.38
N GLY A 74 9.96 7.76 -7.89
CA GLY A 74 8.51 7.71 -7.97
C GLY A 74 7.86 6.58 -7.16
N HIS A 75 8.51 6.05 -6.13
CA HIS A 75 8.00 4.92 -5.34
C HIS A 75 6.60 5.15 -4.76
N HIS A 76 6.27 6.38 -4.38
CA HIS A 76 4.92 6.78 -4.00
C HIS A 76 3.90 6.56 -5.12
N GLN A 77 4.21 7.06 -6.32
CA GLN A 77 3.37 6.90 -7.51
C GLN A 77 3.21 5.42 -7.86
N VAL A 78 4.32 4.67 -7.90
CA VAL A 78 4.30 3.23 -8.19
C VAL A 78 3.47 2.46 -7.17
N SER A 79 3.60 2.76 -5.87
CA SER A 79 2.77 2.15 -4.81
C SER A 79 1.29 2.46 -4.98
N LEU A 80 0.93 3.71 -5.24
CA LEU A 80 -0.48 4.09 -5.38
C LEU A 80 -1.11 3.50 -6.65
N GLU A 81 -0.41 3.53 -7.78
CA GLU A 81 -0.89 2.93 -9.03
C GLU A 81 -0.98 1.40 -8.95
N SER A 82 -0.01 0.75 -8.27
CA SER A 82 -0.01 -0.70 -8.10
C SER A 82 -1.08 -1.21 -7.14
N ALA A 83 -1.66 -0.35 -6.30
CA ALA A 83 -2.72 -0.74 -5.37
C ALA A 83 -3.96 -1.27 -6.11
N THR A 84 -4.31 -0.68 -7.26
CA THR A 84 -5.42 -1.15 -8.11
C THR A 84 -5.20 -2.59 -8.56
N LEU A 85 -3.98 -2.94 -9.01
CA LEU A 85 -3.63 -4.31 -9.40
C LEU A 85 -3.76 -5.30 -8.23
N ALA A 86 -3.43 -4.86 -7.01
CA ALA A 86 -3.56 -5.68 -5.82
C ALA A 86 -5.03 -5.95 -5.46
N LEU A 87 -5.87 -4.92 -5.54
CA LEU A 87 -7.30 -5.01 -5.22
C LEU A 87 -8.09 -5.83 -6.27
N GLU A 88 -7.78 -5.68 -7.55
CA GLU A 88 -8.39 -6.46 -8.63
C GLU A 88 -8.06 -7.96 -8.52
N GLN A 89 -6.83 -8.31 -8.10
CA GLN A 89 -6.42 -9.69 -7.88
C GLN A 89 -7.21 -10.37 -6.74
N VAL A 90 -7.65 -9.61 -5.74
CA VAL A 90 -8.51 -10.12 -4.66
C VAL A 90 -9.92 -10.38 -5.21
N GLY A 91 -10.50 -9.44 -5.97
CA GLY A 91 -11.83 -9.58 -6.56
C GLY A 91 -11.98 -10.81 -7.48
N GLY A 92 -10.99 -11.05 -8.35
CA GLY A 92 -10.98 -12.22 -9.24
C GLY A 92 -10.75 -13.57 -8.55
N ARG A 93 -10.30 -13.60 -7.29
CA ARG A 93 -10.21 -14.84 -6.49
C ARG A 93 -11.54 -15.19 -5.82
N THR A 94 -12.35 -14.20 -5.44
CA THR A 94 -13.69 -14.42 -4.89
C THR A 94 -14.66 -14.97 -5.94
N ASP A 95 -14.55 -14.54 -7.20
CA ASP A 95 -15.41 -15.03 -8.30
C ASP A 95 -15.10 -16.46 -8.76
N ARG A 96 -13.98 -17.06 -8.31
CA ARG A 96 -13.60 -18.45 -8.61
C ARG A 96 -13.98 -19.44 -7.51
N LEU A 97 -14.65 -18.98 -6.45
CA LEU A 97 -15.05 -19.80 -5.30
C LEU A 97 -16.57 -19.97 -5.16
N ILE A 98 -17.32 -19.62 -6.20
CA ILE A 98 -18.77 -19.83 -6.38
C ILE A 98 -18.99 -20.61 -7.66
#